data_AF-A0A2D5FEN2-F1
#
_entry.id   AF-A0A2D5FEN2-F1
#
_cell.length_a   1.000
_cell.length_b   1.000
_cell.length_c   1.000
_cell.angle_alpha   90.00
_cell.angle_beta   90.00
_cell.angle_gamma   90.00
#
_symmetry.space_group_name_H-M   'P 1'
#
loop_
_entity.id
_entity.type
_entity.pdbx_description
1 polymer ?
#
loop_
_entity_poly.entity_id
_entity_poly.type
_entity_poly.pdbx_seq_one_letter_code
_entity_poly.pdbx_strand_id
1 'polypeptide(L)'
;MANQRKAPEKPVTLNPRLFRERNERYMRDVEFISAAKALETLSSAWESLGALYENPDPTLGRAGNALKFQKAYTKAAERAKRDAQSAMERLTEAHAARVRRAEEAAGLHTMLPDHVAAEIRQVLRGMPEKERSAAIRSAALGGDASVLLAVRNSPSPMLTGAHNVPVDSLARQMALQVDPELDQYETSVSMAMDTVGNLYKKFTTTVDQKMRDAMGEDLAASQSAAVAEAEGKLSAL
;
A
#
# COMPACT_ATOMS: atom_id res chain seq x y z
N MET A 1 -33.97 24.20 -15.19
CA MET A 1 -33.70 22.76 -14.97
C MET A 1 -32.69 22.65 -13.84
N ALA A 2 -33.04 22.01 -12.72
CA ALA A 2 -32.11 21.83 -11.60
C ALA A 2 -31.02 20.84 -12.02
N ASN A 3 -29.76 21.27 -12.01
CA ASN A 3 -28.62 20.37 -12.14
C ASN A 3 -28.69 19.36 -11.00
N GLN A 4 -29.04 18.11 -11.30
CA GLN A 4 -29.04 17.04 -10.30
C GLN A 4 -27.58 16.84 -9.84
N ARG A 5 -27.31 17.18 -8.58
CA ARG A 5 -26.06 16.84 -7.91
C ARG A 5 -25.93 15.32 -7.88
N LYS A 6 -25.01 14.76 -8.67
CA LYS A 6 -24.68 13.32 -8.64
C LYS A 6 -23.54 13.05 -7.67
N ALA A 7 -23.69 12.02 -6.83
CA ALA A 7 -22.59 11.51 -6.02
C ALA A 7 -21.41 11.08 -6.90
N PRO A 8 -20.18 11.13 -6.38
CA PRO A 8 -19.06 10.53 -7.06
C PRO A 8 -19.28 9.02 -7.16
N GLU A 9 -19.17 8.48 -8.39
CA GLU A 9 -19.27 7.04 -8.61
C GLU A 9 -18.24 6.31 -7.76
N LYS A 10 -18.72 5.34 -6.98
CA LYS A 10 -17.85 4.51 -6.16
C LYS A 10 -16.92 3.73 -7.08
N PRO A 11 -15.59 3.84 -6.92
CA PRO A 11 -14.67 3.08 -7.74
C PRO A 11 -14.96 1.59 -7.60
N VAL A 12 -14.99 0.83 -8.70
CA VAL A 12 -15.13 -0.64 -8.67
C VAL A 12 -14.06 -1.31 -7.80
N THR A 13 -12.90 -0.65 -7.69
CA THR A 13 -11.78 -1.04 -6.84
C THR A 13 -12.11 -0.95 -5.34
N LEU A 14 -13.09 -0.14 -4.94
CA LEU A 14 -13.56 0.08 -3.58
C LEU A 14 -14.56 -1.00 -3.14
N ASN A 15 -14.29 -2.25 -3.53
CA ASN A 15 -15.12 -3.40 -3.24
C ASN A 15 -14.37 -4.37 -2.30
N PRO A 16 -14.66 -4.32 -0.98
CA PRO A 16 -14.05 -5.21 0.00
C PRO A 16 -14.25 -6.69 -0.32
N ARG A 17 -15.32 -7.05 -1.04
CA ARG A 17 -15.56 -8.44 -1.45
C ARG A 17 -14.53 -8.90 -2.47
N LEU A 18 -14.26 -8.10 -3.51
CA LEU A 18 -13.22 -8.43 -4.51
C LEU A 18 -11.84 -8.53 -3.88
N PHE A 19 -11.54 -7.68 -2.88
CA PHE A 19 -10.30 -7.78 -2.11
C PHE A 19 -10.21 -9.12 -1.36
N ARG A 20 -11.29 -9.53 -0.69
CA ARG A 20 -11.35 -10.80 0.05
C ARG A 20 -11.23 -12.00 -0.88
N GLU A 21 -11.91 -11.99 -2.02
CA GLU A 21 -11.82 -13.06 -3.03
C GLU A 21 -10.39 -13.20 -3.59
N ARG A 22 -9.72 -12.08 -3.87
CA ARG A 22 -8.32 -12.09 -4.36
C ARG A 22 -7.30 -12.54 -3.33
N ASN A 23 -7.59 -12.37 -2.04
CA ASN A 23 -6.67 -12.70 -0.94
C ASN A 23 -7.20 -13.84 -0.06
N GLU A 24 -8.13 -14.66 -0.56
CA GLU A 24 -8.87 -15.66 0.22
C GLU A 24 -7.95 -16.54 1.08
N ARG A 25 -6.81 -16.94 0.51
CA ARG A 25 -5.79 -17.76 1.18
C ARG A 25 -5.24 -17.14 2.46
N TYR A 26 -5.10 -15.82 2.50
CA TYR A 26 -4.48 -15.07 3.60
C TYR A 26 -5.50 -14.30 4.43
N MET A 27 -6.80 -14.45 4.16
CA MET A 27 -7.86 -13.76 4.92
C MET A 27 -7.99 -14.22 6.39
N ARG A 28 -7.23 -15.24 6.80
CA ARG A 28 -7.11 -15.63 8.21
C ARG A 28 -6.02 -14.84 8.94
N ASP A 29 -5.15 -14.18 8.20
CA ASP A 29 -4.03 -13.43 8.75
C ASP A 29 -4.46 -12.02 9.14
N VAL A 30 -3.96 -11.55 10.29
CA VAL A 30 -4.46 -10.33 10.95
C VAL A 30 -4.24 -9.09 10.11
N GLU A 31 -3.13 -9.03 9.37
CA GLU A 31 -2.77 -7.94 8.46
C GLU A 31 -3.74 -7.83 7.27
N PHE A 32 -4.16 -8.96 6.68
CA PHE A 32 -5.14 -8.97 5.58
C PHE A 32 -6.55 -8.65 6.07
N ILE A 33 -6.91 -9.11 7.28
CA ILE A 33 -8.16 -8.71 7.95
C ILE A 33 -8.16 -7.19 8.21
N SER A 34 -7.03 -6.64 8.68
CA SER A 34 -6.88 -5.20 8.91
C SER A 34 -7.03 -4.40 7.62
N ALA A 35 -6.42 -4.87 6.53
CA ALA A 35 -6.56 -4.26 5.21
C ALA A 35 -8.01 -4.29 4.70
N ALA A 36 -8.69 -5.45 4.81
CA ALA A 36 -10.10 -5.57 4.44
C ALA A 36 -10.99 -4.59 5.25
N LYS A 37 -10.74 -4.47 6.56
CA LYS A 37 -11.47 -3.53 7.43
C LYS A 37 -11.22 -2.07 7.04
N ALA A 38 -9.99 -1.70 6.69
CA ALA A 38 -9.69 -0.35 6.20
C ALA A 38 -10.47 -0.03 4.91
N LEU A 39 -10.58 -1.00 4.00
CA LEU A 39 -11.39 -0.87 2.78
C LEU A 39 -12.88 -0.74 3.07
N GLU A 40 -13.40 -1.48 4.05
CA GLU A 40 -14.80 -1.35 4.49
C GLU A 40 -15.08 0.03 5.10
N THR A 41 -14.17 0.55 5.94
CA THR A 41 -14.28 1.91 6.47
C THR A 41 -14.30 2.94 5.33
N LEU A 42 -13.38 2.82 4.37
CA LEU A 42 -13.31 3.71 3.20
C LEU A 42 -14.59 3.65 2.36
N SER A 43 -15.11 2.45 2.14
CA SER A 43 -16.36 2.22 1.42
C SER A 43 -17.55 2.89 2.08
N SER A 44 -17.71 2.66 3.39
CA SER A 44 -18.80 3.26 4.17
C SER A 44 -18.68 4.78 4.22
N ALA A 45 -17.46 5.32 4.34
CA ALA A 45 -17.20 6.75 4.28
C ALA A 45 -17.62 7.36 2.94
N TRP A 46 -17.25 6.71 1.82
CA TRP A 46 -17.62 7.16 0.48
C TRP A 46 -19.14 7.21 0.30
N GLU A 47 -19.83 6.14 0.68
CA GLU A 47 -21.30 6.05 0.58
C GLU A 47 -21.99 7.10 1.44
N SER A 48 -21.52 7.29 2.68
CA SER A 48 -22.08 8.29 3.60
C SER A 48 -21.92 9.72 3.08
N LEU A 49 -20.76 10.03 2.47
CA LEU A 49 -20.51 11.34 1.88
C LEU A 49 -21.32 11.54 0.60
N GLY A 50 -21.41 10.51 -0.25
CA GLY A 50 -22.29 10.53 -1.42
C GLY A 50 -23.74 10.84 -1.04
N ALA A 51 -24.27 10.17 -0.02
CA ALA A 51 -25.63 10.40 0.47
C ALA A 51 -25.84 11.82 0.99
N LEU A 52 -24.88 12.39 1.73
CA LEU A 52 -24.94 13.78 2.19
C LEU A 52 -24.89 14.80 1.04
N TYR A 53 -24.19 14.48 -0.03
CA TYR A 53 -24.08 15.34 -1.20
C TYR A 53 -25.35 15.33 -2.05
N GLU A 54 -25.94 14.15 -2.26
CA GLU A 54 -27.16 13.95 -3.06
C GLU A 54 -28.43 14.39 -2.33
N ASN A 55 -28.49 14.19 -1.01
CA ASN A 55 -29.66 14.48 -0.19
C ASN A 55 -29.32 15.59 0.83
N PRO A 56 -29.17 16.85 0.38
CA PRO A 56 -28.95 17.96 1.28
C PRO A 56 -30.14 18.14 2.22
N ASP A 57 -29.85 18.57 3.44
CA ASP A 57 -30.86 18.83 4.46
C ASP A 57 -31.71 20.04 4.05
N PRO A 58 -33.04 19.89 3.86
CA PRO A 58 -33.89 20.98 3.40
C PRO A 58 -34.05 22.08 4.46
N THR A 59 -33.73 21.79 5.72
CA THR A 59 -33.77 22.77 6.81
C THR A 59 -32.53 23.64 6.87
N LEU A 60 -31.46 23.28 6.15
CA LEU A 60 -30.21 24.03 6.10
C LEU A 60 -30.09 24.80 4.78
N GLY A 61 -29.56 26.03 4.86
CA GLY A 61 -29.10 26.76 3.68
C GLY A 61 -27.92 26.06 2.98
N ARG A 62 -27.55 26.54 1.79
CA ARG A 62 -26.42 25.97 1.00
C ARG A 62 -25.12 25.96 1.79
N ALA A 63 -24.75 27.08 2.43
CA ALA A 63 -23.59 27.17 3.32
C ALA A 63 -23.66 26.19 4.51
N GLY A 64 -24.85 25.98 5.09
CA GLY A 64 -25.04 25.03 6.19
C GLY A 64 -24.84 23.57 5.75
N ASN A 65 -25.35 23.21 4.57
CA ASN A 65 -25.12 21.91 3.96
C ASN A 65 -23.65 21.69 3.56
N ALA A 66 -23.00 22.71 3.02
CA ALA A 66 -21.57 22.66 2.69
C ALA A 66 -20.70 22.45 3.95
N LEU A 67 -20.99 23.16 5.04
CA LEU A 67 -20.29 22.97 6.32
C LEU A 67 -20.54 21.58 6.92
N LYS A 68 -21.77 21.06 6.84
CA LYS A 68 -22.12 19.70 7.28
C LYS A 68 -21.33 18.65 6.50
N PHE A 69 -21.27 18.80 5.17
CA PHE A 69 -20.47 17.93 4.30
C PHE A 69 -18.98 18.01 4.62
N GLN A 70 -18.42 19.21 4.76
CA GLN A 70 -17.01 19.42 5.13
C GLN A 70 -16.66 18.74 6.45
N LYS A 71 -17.46 18.92 7.50
CA LYS A 71 -17.22 18.28 8.81
C LYS A 71 -17.27 16.76 8.71
N ALA A 72 -18.24 16.22 7.97
CA ALA A 72 -18.34 14.78 7.73
C ALA A 72 -17.12 14.26 6.97
N TYR A 73 -16.67 15.00 5.95
CA TYR A 73 -15.49 14.64 5.17
C TYR A 73 -14.22 14.63 6.01
N THR A 74 -13.91 15.71 6.72
CA THR A 74 -12.69 15.79 7.52
C THR A 74 -12.61 14.64 8.52
N LYS A 75 -13.74 14.31 9.17
CA LYS A 75 -13.82 13.15 10.08
C LYS A 75 -13.59 11.82 9.36
N ALA A 76 -14.18 11.66 8.18
CA ALA A 76 -14.04 10.45 7.38
C ALA A 76 -12.60 10.29 6.84
N ALA A 77 -11.99 11.35 6.33
CA ALA A 77 -10.62 11.38 5.81
C ALA A 77 -9.59 11.06 6.89
N GLU A 78 -9.71 11.67 8.08
CA GLU A 78 -8.80 11.37 9.20
C GLU A 78 -8.93 9.93 9.70
N ARG A 79 -10.15 9.37 9.71
CA ARG A 79 -10.34 7.96 10.04
C ARG A 79 -9.76 7.04 8.97
N ALA A 80 -10.10 7.30 7.71
CA ALA A 80 -9.62 6.52 6.57
C ALA A 80 -8.08 6.52 6.48
N LYS A 81 -7.46 7.67 6.72
CA LYS A 81 -5.99 7.83 6.76
C LYS A 81 -5.37 6.91 7.81
N ARG A 82 -5.86 6.99 9.05
CA ARG A 82 -5.34 6.16 10.16
C ARG A 82 -5.52 4.67 9.89
N ASP A 83 -6.71 4.27 9.43
CA ASP A 83 -7.00 2.87 9.14
C ASP A 83 -6.13 2.34 7.98
N ALA A 84 -5.95 3.14 6.91
CA ALA A 84 -5.11 2.78 5.77
C ALA A 84 -3.62 2.69 6.15
N GLN A 85 -3.09 3.68 6.89
CA GLN A 85 -1.71 3.67 7.37
C GLN A 85 -1.44 2.46 8.25
N SER A 86 -2.30 2.21 9.24
CA SER A 86 -2.14 1.07 10.13
C SER A 86 -2.22 -0.27 9.40
N ALA A 87 -3.09 -0.41 8.40
CA ALA A 87 -3.15 -1.61 7.57
C ALA A 87 -1.88 -1.82 6.73
N MET A 88 -1.36 -0.75 6.12
CA MET A 88 -0.13 -0.82 5.31
C MET A 88 1.11 -1.12 6.16
N GLU A 89 1.21 -0.53 7.35
CA GLU A 89 2.28 -0.82 8.32
C GLU A 89 2.24 -2.30 8.71
N ARG A 90 1.09 -2.84 9.10
CA ARG A 90 0.93 -4.25 9.45
C ARG A 90 1.31 -5.20 8.31
N LEU A 91 0.88 -4.89 7.08
CA LEU A 91 1.24 -5.67 5.89
C LEU A 91 2.76 -5.68 5.67
N THR A 92 3.40 -4.51 5.83
CA THR A 92 4.86 -4.35 5.69
C THR A 92 5.62 -5.12 6.77
N GLU A 93 5.19 -4.99 8.02
CA GLU A 93 5.79 -5.70 9.17
C GLU A 93 5.63 -7.22 9.05
N ALA A 94 4.43 -7.69 8.68
CA ALA A 94 4.16 -9.11 8.49
C ALA A 94 4.99 -9.70 7.34
N HIS A 95 5.16 -8.95 6.25
CA HIS A 95 6.04 -9.33 5.14
C HIS A 95 7.50 -9.42 5.57
N ALA A 96 8.03 -8.38 6.21
CA ALA A 96 9.40 -8.40 6.73
C ALA A 96 9.62 -9.56 7.72
N ALA A 97 8.65 -9.83 8.59
CA ALA A 97 8.72 -10.93 9.54
C ALA A 97 8.66 -12.30 8.87
N ARG A 98 7.88 -12.48 7.79
CA ARG A 98 7.83 -13.75 7.05
C ARG A 98 9.13 -13.99 6.28
N VAL A 99 9.63 -12.98 5.56
CA VAL A 99 10.94 -13.03 4.88
C VAL A 99 12.03 -13.39 5.88
N ARG A 100 12.09 -12.67 7.01
CA ARG A 100 13.08 -12.93 8.05
C ARG A 100 13.00 -14.35 8.60
N ARG A 101 11.79 -14.85 8.90
CA ARG A 101 11.61 -16.24 9.36
C ARG A 101 12.09 -17.27 8.32
N ALA A 102 11.81 -17.03 7.04
CA ALA A 102 12.27 -17.89 5.96
C ALA A 102 13.81 -17.86 5.85
N GLU A 103 14.44 -16.69 5.95
CA GLU A 103 15.89 -16.55 5.97
C GLU A 103 16.54 -17.20 7.20
N GLU A 104 15.95 -17.03 8.39
CA GLU A 104 16.40 -17.65 9.64
C GLU A 104 16.35 -19.18 9.54
N ALA A 105 15.23 -19.71 9.03
CA ALA A 105 15.05 -21.14 8.83
C ALA A 105 15.96 -21.70 7.70
N ALA A 106 16.33 -20.87 6.73
CA ALA A 106 17.37 -21.16 5.74
C ALA A 106 18.79 -21.02 6.29
N GLY A 107 18.98 -20.65 7.56
CA GLY A 107 20.29 -20.51 8.20
C GLY A 107 21.04 -19.21 7.85
N LEU A 108 20.43 -18.28 7.12
CA LEU A 108 21.06 -17.06 6.61
C LEU A 108 21.26 -15.96 7.66
N HIS A 109 20.83 -16.19 8.89
CA HIS A 109 21.06 -15.33 10.07
C HIS A 109 21.94 -16.00 11.13
N THR A 110 22.51 -17.17 10.83
CA THR A 110 23.42 -17.84 11.76
C THR A 110 24.78 -17.13 11.79
N MET A 111 25.43 -17.11 12.95
CA MET A 111 26.80 -16.63 13.05
C MET A 111 27.75 -17.65 12.45
N LEU A 112 28.43 -17.28 11.36
CA LEU A 112 29.55 -18.02 10.81
C LEU A 112 30.85 -17.52 11.45
N PRO A 113 31.63 -18.36 12.15
CA PRO A 113 32.89 -17.92 12.75
C PRO A 113 33.85 -17.34 11.71
N ASP A 114 34.55 -16.25 12.03
CA ASP A 114 35.38 -15.51 11.08
C ASP A 114 36.48 -16.38 10.43
N HIS A 115 37.07 -17.31 11.18
CA HIS A 115 38.09 -18.21 10.65
C HIS A 115 37.51 -19.14 9.57
N VAL A 116 36.32 -19.71 9.81
CA VAL A 116 35.61 -20.54 8.81
C VAL A 116 35.22 -19.71 7.60
N ALA A 117 34.69 -18.49 7.82
CA ALA A 117 34.35 -17.59 6.73
C ALA A 117 35.59 -17.23 5.88
N ALA A 118 36.74 -16.99 6.51
CA ALA A 118 38.00 -16.68 5.84
C ALA A 118 38.52 -17.87 5.01
N GLU A 119 38.43 -19.08 5.54
CA GLU A 119 38.79 -20.32 4.82
C GLU A 119 37.92 -20.51 3.57
N ILE A 120 36.60 -20.41 3.72
CA ILE A 120 35.65 -20.50 2.59
C ILE A 120 36.00 -19.45 1.53
N ARG A 121 36.20 -18.19 1.93
CA ARG A 121 36.57 -17.10 1.02
C ARG A 121 37.91 -17.34 0.33
N GLN A 122 38.88 -17.96 1.02
CA GLN A 122 40.19 -18.27 0.45
C GLN A 122 40.08 -19.35 -0.62
N VAL A 123 39.30 -20.40 -0.36
CA VAL A 123 38.98 -21.45 -1.34
C VAL A 123 38.30 -20.84 -2.57
N LEU A 124 37.27 -20.01 -2.38
CA LEU A 124 36.56 -19.36 -3.48
C LEU A 124 37.46 -18.41 -4.30
N ARG A 125 38.39 -17.70 -3.66
CA ARG A 125 39.36 -16.82 -4.36
C ARG A 125 40.33 -17.59 -5.25
N GLY A 126 40.67 -18.82 -4.87
CA GLY A 126 41.53 -19.70 -5.68
C GLY A 126 40.84 -20.27 -6.92
N MET A 127 39.51 -20.21 -7.01
CA MET A 127 38.74 -20.74 -8.14
C MET A 127 38.69 -19.78 -9.34
N PRO A 128 38.72 -20.30 -10.58
CA PRO A 128 38.30 -19.55 -11.76
C PRO A 128 36.88 -18.99 -11.58
N GLU A 129 36.59 -17.82 -12.16
CA GLU A 129 35.32 -17.12 -11.95
C GLU A 129 34.08 -17.97 -12.25
N LYS A 130 34.10 -18.72 -13.36
CA LYS A 130 33.01 -19.62 -13.75
C LYS A 130 32.75 -20.70 -12.70
N GLU A 131 33.81 -21.28 -12.15
CA GLU A 131 33.73 -22.34 -11.14
C GLU A 131 33.30 -21.78 -9.78
N ARG A 132 33.85 -20.62 -9.38
CA ARG A 132 33.43 -19.90 -8.17
C ARG A 132 31.92 -19.62 -8.19
N SER A 133 31.41 -19.07 -9.29
CA SER A 133 29.98 -18.77 -9.43
C SER A 133 29.11 -20.04 -9.41
N ALA A 134 29.58 -21.14 -10.02
CA ALA A 134 28.90 -22.42 -9.97
C ALA A 134 28.88 -23.01 -8.55
N ALA A 135 29.99 -22.92 -7.81
CA ALA A 135 30.09 -23.39 -6.44
C ALA A 135 29.16 -22.63 -5.49
N ILE A 136 29.14 -21.29 -5.57
CA ILE A 136 28.24 -20.44 -4.74
C ILE A 136 26.77 -20.78 -5.04
N ARG A 137 26.41 -20.92 -6.33
CA ARG A 137 25.04 -21.30 -6.71
C ARG A 137 24.68 -22.71 -6.24
N SER A 138 25.59 -23.68 -6.39
CA SER A 138 25.35 -25.05 -5.94
C SER A 138 25.18 -25.14 -4.43
N ALA A 139 25.96 -24.36 -3.66
CA ALA A 139 25.80 -24.28 -2.22
C ALA A 139 24.42 -23.71 -1.85
N ALA A 140 24.02 -22.61 -2.49
CA ALA A 140 22.70 -22.01 -2.30
C ALA A 140 21.56 -23.00 -2.60
N LEU A 141 21.58 -23.64 -3.77
CA LEU A 141 20.55 -24.60 -4.18
C LEU A 141 20.56 -25.88 -3.32
N GLY A 142 21.70 -26.23 -2.74
CA GLY A 142 21.86 -27.35 -1.81
C GLY A 142 21.53 -27.02 -0.35
N GLY A 143 21.16 -25.77 -0.05
CA GLY A 143 20.83 -25.34 1.31
C GLY A 143 22.04 -25.03 2.22
N ASP A 144 23.26 -24.95 1.68
CA ASP A 144 24.45 -24.60 2.45
C ASP A 144 24.58 -23.08 2.61
N ALA A 145 24.02 -22.59 3.71
CA ALA A 145 24.04 -21.18 4.08
C ALA A 145 25.45 -20.66 4.38
N SER A 146 26.40 -21.52 4.76
CA SER A 146 27.74 -21.13 5.21
C SER A 146 28.52 -20.43 4.11
N VAL A 147 28.42 -20.96 2.88
CA VAL A 147 29.07 -20.38 1.69
C VAL A 147 28.49 -19.00 1.38
N LEU A 148 27.17 -18.86 1.42
CA LEU A 148 26.50 -17.59 1.16
C LEU A 148 26.78 -16.56 2.25
N LEU A 149 26.77 -16.94 3.52
CA LEU A 149 27.15 -16.08 4.65
C LEU A 149 28.59 -15.58 4.52
N ALA A 150 29.52 -16.48 4.17
CA ALA A 150 30.91 -16.13 3.94
C ALA A 150 31.04 -15.08 2.83
N VAL A 151 30.32 -15.24 1.72
CA VAL A 151 30.38 -14.30 0.58
C VAL A 151 29.65 -12.98 0.88
N ARG A 152 28.44 -13.04 1.46
CA ARG A 152 27.60 -11.87 1.77
C ARG A 152 28.28 -10.89 2.72
N ASN A 153 28.99 -11.41 3.72
CA ASN A 153 29.70 -10.61 4.71
C ASN A 153 31.16 -10.30 4.29
N SER A 154 31.52 -10.53 3.02
CA SER A 154 32.87 -10.29 2.52
C SER A 154 33.14 -8.78 2.38
N PRO A 155 34.28 -8.28 2.88
CA PRO A 155 34.69 -6.90 2.63
C PRO A 155 35.18 -6.66 1.19
N SER A 156 35.39 -7.73 0.40
CA SER A 156 35.89 -7.64 -0.97
C SER A 156 34.78 -7.89 -2.01
N PRO A 157 34.56 -6.95 -2.94
CA PRO A 157 33.60 -7.11 -4.04
C PRO A 157 34.08 -8.11 -5.11
N MET A 158 35.32 -8.60 -5.05
CA MET A 158 35.84 -9.60 -5.99
C MET A 158 35.15 -10.96 -5.84
N LEU A 159 34.62 -11.26 -4.65
CA LEU A 159 33.85 -12.48 -4.40
C LEU A 159 32.39 -12.36 -4.87
N THR A 160 31.88 -11.12 -4.98
CA THR A 160 30.54 -10.78 -5.46
C THR A 160 30.58 -10.32 -6.92
N GLY A 161 31.58 -10.77 -7.68
CA GLY A 161 32.00 -10.25 -9.01
C GLY A 161 30.88 -9.96 -10.02
N ALA A 162 31.22 -9.16 -11.03
CA ALA A 162 30.33 -8.29 -11.78
C ALA A 162 29.07 -8.89 -12.47
N HIS A 163 28.86 -10.21 -12.63
CA HIS A 163 27.61 -10.81 -13.18
C HIS A 163 27.50 -12.31 -12.77
N ASN A 164 26.34 -12.99 -12.62
CA ASN A 164 25.00 -12.92 -13.25
C ASN A 164 23.81 -13.09 -12.29
N VAL A 165 24.02 -13.41 -11.00
CA VAL A 165 22.93 -13.54 -10.01
C VAL A 165 23.39 -12.88 -8.71
N PRO A 166 22.73 -11.81 -8.25
CA PRO A 166 23.05 -11.18 -6.97
C PRO A 166 23.02 -12.19 -5.82
N VAL A 167 23.93 -12.05 -4.84
CA VAL A 167 23.95 -12.90 -3.63
C VAL A 167 22.59 -12.86 -2.92
N ASP A 168 21.93 -11.71 -2.90
CA ASP A 168 20.58 -11.56 -2.36
C ASP A 168 19.52 -12.37 -3.13
N SER A 169 19.69 -12.57 -4.44
CA SER A 169 18.81 -13.45 -5.22
C SER A 169 19.02 -14.93 -4.86
N LEU A 170 20.24 -15.34 -4.51
CA LEU A 170 20.52 -16.69 -4.02
C LEU A 170 19.99 -16.89 -2.59
N ALA A 171 20.14 -15.89 -1.72
CA ALA A 171 19.52 -15.87 -0.40
C ALA A 171 17.99 -16.01 -0.51
N ARG A 172 17.37 -15.29 -1.45
CA ARG A 172 15.94 -15.41 -1.75
C ARG A 172 15.55 -16.82 -2.23
N GLN A 173 16.35 -17.43 -3.10
CA GLN A 173 16.11 -18.81 -3.55
C GLN A 173 16.16 -19.81 -2.38
N MET A 174 17.12 -19.66 -1.46
CA MET A 174 17.16 -20.48 -0.25
C MET A 174 15.94 -20.26 0.64
N ALA A 175 15.53 -19.00 0.85
CA ALA A 175 14.32 -18.69 1.62
C ALA A 175 13.07 -19.35 0.99
N LEU A 176 12.97 -19.36 -0.35
CA LEU A 176 11.88 -20.02 -1.08
C LEU A 176 11.89 -21.55 -1.00
N GLN A 177 13.06 -22.18 -0.83
CA GLN A 177 13.12 -23.62 -0.59
C GLN A 177 12.50 -23.99 0.75
N VAL A 178 12.62 -23.11 1.75
CA VAL A 178 12.09 -23.30 3.10
C VAL A 178 10.65 -22.84 3.24
N ASP A 179 10.28 -21.73 2.59
CA ASP A 179 8.91 -21.22 2.48
C ASP A 179 8.51 -21.08 1.01
N PRO A 180 8.02 -22.16 0.37
CA PRO A 180 7.63 -22.16 -1.05
C PRO A 180 6.47 -21.22 -1.39
N GLU A 181 5.75 -20.73 -0.37
CA GLU A 181 4.63 -19.81 -0.55
C GLU A 181 5.06 -18.34 -0.44
N LEU A 182 6.32 -18.05 -0.11
CA LEU A 182 6.80 -16.69 0.15
C LEU A 182 6.54 -15.73 -1.03
N ASP A 183 6.76 -16.18 -2.27
CA ASP A 183 6.51 -15.36 -3.48
C ASP A 183 5.02 -15.03 -3.66
N GLN A 184 4.15 -16.02 -3.40
CA GLN A 184 2.70 -15.83 -3.52
C GLN A 184 2.20 -14.91 -2.42
N TYR A 185 2.75 -15.04 -1.20
CA TYR A 185 2.44 -14.16 -0.09
C TYR A 185 2.91 -12.72 -0.36
N GLU A 186 4.13 -12.52 -0.85
CA GLU A 186 4.63 -11.18 -1.21
C GLU A 186 3.76 -10.53 -2.30
N THR A 187 3.36 -11.30 -3.30
CA THR A 187 2.45 -10.82 -4.34
C THR A 187 1.13 -10.35 -3.73
N SER A 188 0.54 -11.14 -2.82
CA SER A 188 -0.70 -10.77 -2.13
C SER A 188 -0.53 -9.55 -1.21
N VAL A 189 0.58 -9.44 -0.49
CA VAL A 189 0.89 -8.26 0.34
C VAL A 189 1.01 -7.02 -0.54
N SER A 190 1.78 -7.08 -1.63
CA SER A 190 1.96 -5.98 -2.57
C SER A 190 0.64 -5.52 -3.18
N MET A 191 -0.17 -6.48 -3.67
CA MET A 191 -1.52 -6.19 -4.16
C MET A 191 -2.42 -5.57 -3.11
N ALA A 192 -2.32 -6.02 -1.85
CA ALA A 192 -3.12 -5.48 -0.76
C ALA A 192 -2.71 -4.04 -0.40
N MET A 193 -1.41 -3.78 -0.30
CA MET A 193 -0.87 -2.44 -0.09
C MET A 193 -1.27 -1.48 -1.21
N ASP A 194 -1.12 -1.90 -2.47
CA ASP A 194 -1.54 -1.12 -3.63
C ASP A 194 -3.04 -0.84 -3.62
N THR A 195 -3.85 -1.83 -3.26
CA THR A 195 -5.31 -1.65 -3.19
C THR A 195 -5.68 -0.63 -2.12
N VAL A 196 -5.16 -0.77 -0.90
CA VAL A 196 -5.42 0.15 0.21
C VAL A 196 -4.92 1.56 -0.13
N GLY A 197 -3.67 1.70 -0.57
CA GLY A 197 -3.03 2.98 -0.85
C GLY A 197 -3.69 3.72 -2.01
N ASN A 198 -3.94 3.05 -3.14
CA ASN A 198 -4.58 3.67 -4.29
C ASN A 198 -6.02 4.08 -4.00
N LEU A 199 -6.75 3.31 -3.19
CA LEU A 199 -8.13 3.63 -2.84
C LEU A 199 -8.23 4.79 -1.86
N TYR A 200 -7.36 4.83 -0.84
CA TYR A 200 -7.26 5.99 0.03
C TYR A 200 -6.94 7.26 -0.78
N LYS A 201 -5.97 7.20 -1.70
CA LYS A 201 -5.62 8.32 -2.58
C LYS A 201 -6.78 8.76 -3.48
N LYS A 202 -7.57 7.81 -4.01
CA LYS A 202 -8.77 8.11 -4.80
C LYS A 202 -9.86 8.75 -3.93
N PHE A 203 -10.09 8.22 -2.73
CA PHE A 203 -11.03 8.78 -1.76
C PHE A 203 -10.71 10.25 -1.46
N THR A 204 -9.46 10.57 -1.11
CA THR A 204 -9.08 11.95 -0.83
C THR A 204 -9.22 12.83 -2.08
N THR A 205 -8.67 12.40 -3.23
CA THR A 205 -8.72 13.21 -4.46
C THR A 205 -10.14 13.51 -4.94
N THR A 206 -10.99 12.48 -5.03
CA THR A 206 -12.35 12.63 -5.56
C THR A 206 -13.24 13.42 -4.61
N VAL A 207 -13.12 13.20 -3.31
CA VAL A 207 -13.93 13.92 -2.34
C VAL A 207 -13.44 15.34 -2.12
N ASP A 208 -12.12 15.60 -2.15
CA ASP A 208 -11.57 16.97 -2.15
C ASP A 208 -12.09 17.78 -3.34
N GLN A 209 -12.17 17.17 -4.53
CA GLN A 209 -12.72 17.83 -5.71
C GLN A 209 -14.20 18.19 -5.51
N LYS A 210 -15.01 17.28 -4.99
CA LYS A 210 -16.43 17.53 -4.69
C LYS A 210 -16.65 18.55 -3.58
N MET A 211 -15.75 18.61 -2.60
CA MET A 211 -15.75 19.69 -1.60
C MET A 211 -15.52 21.05 -2.26
N ARG A 212 -14.54 21.15 -3.17
CA ARG A 212 -14.29 22.40 -3.91
C ARG A 212 -15.50 22.79 -4.75
N ASP A 213 -16.14 21.84 -5.42
CA ASP A 213 -17.35 22.09 -6.19
C ASP A 213 -18.49 22.61 -5.29
N ALA A 214 -18.74 21.96 -4.15
CA ALA A 214 -19.78 22.36 -3.21
C ALA A 214 -19.58 23.78 -2.64
N MET A 215 -18.33 24.16 -2.35
CA MET A 215 -17.99 25.51 -1.88
C MET A 215 -18.02 26.54 -3.01
N GLY A 216 -17.61 26.17 -4.22
CA GLY A 216 -17.65 27.04 -5.40
C GLY A 216 -19.09 27.35 -5.86
N GLU A 217 -19.98 26.36 -5.82
CA GLU A 217 -21.41 26.55 -6.09
C GLU A 217 -22.07 27.54 -5.11
N ASP A 218 -21.65 27.55 -3.84
CA ASP A 218 -22.15 28.50 -2.84
C ASP A 218 -21.69 29.93 -3.15
N LEU A 219 -20.40 30.11 -3.48
CA LEU A 219 -19.84 31.41 -3.85
C LEU A 219 -20.52 31.99 -5.10
N ALA A 220 -20.71 31.18 -6.14
CA ALA A 220 -21.38 31.58 -7.37
C ALA A 220 -22.86 31.95 -7.14
N ALA A 221 -23.55 31.21 -6.26
CA ALA A 221 -24.92 31.48 -5.90
C ALA A 221 -25.07 32.79 -5.11
N SER A 222 -24.18 33.03 -4.14
CA SER A 222 -24.16 34.28 -3.37
C SER A 222 -23.88 35.49 -4.26
N GLN A 223 -22.97 35.36 -5.24
CA GLN A 223 -22.67 36.42 -6.19
C GLN A 223 -23.85 36.69 -7.13
N SER A 224 -24.50 35.65 -7.66
CA SER A 224 -25.67 35.80 -8.52
C SER A 224 -26.85 36.45 -7.80
N ALA A 225 -27.07 36.11 -6.51
CA ALA A 225 -28.09 36.75 -5.70
C ALA A 225 -27.79 38.25 -5.46
N ALA A 226 -26.53 38.59 -5.18
CA ALA A 226 -26.11 39.98 -5.00
C ALA A 226 -26.24 40.82 -6.28
N VAL A 227 -25.92 40.24 -7.44
CA VAL A 227 -26.10 40.88 -8.74
C VAL A 227 -27.58 41.10 -9.04
N ALA A 228 -28.43 40.09 -8.84
CA ALA A 228 -29.87 40.21 -9.05
C ALA A 228 -30.52 41.27 -8.13
N GLU A 229 -30.07 41.36 -6.87
CA GLU A 229 -30.53 42.40 -5.94
C GLU A 229 -30.09 43.81 -6.39
N ALA A 230 -28.86 43.95 -6.89
CA ALA A 230 -28.36 45.21 -7.42
C ALA A 230 -29.12 45.65 -8.69
N GLU A 231 -29.38 44.72 -9.62
CA GLU A 231 -30.17 44.96 -10.83
C GLU A 231 -31.63 45.33 -10.51
N GLY A 232 -32.24 44.66 -9.52
CA GLY A 232 -33.59 44.98 -9.06
C GLY A 232 -33.69 46.39 -8.46
N LYS A 233 -32.68 46.82 -7.70
CA LYS A 233 -32.61 48.19 -7.15
C LYS A 233 -32.38 49.25 -8.23
N LEU A 234 -31.58 48.94 -9.25
CA LEU A 234 -31.33 49.81 -10.40
C LEU A 234 -32.57 49.95 -11.31
N SER A 235 -33.37 48.90 -11.44
CA SER A 235 -34.59 48.90 -12.27
C SER A 235 -35.79 49.59 -11.61
N ALA A 236 -35.69 49.87 -10.31
CA ALA A 236 -36.73 50.54 -9.51
C ALA A 236 -36.50 52.06 -9.38
N LEU A 237 -35.41 52.58 -9.95
CA LEU A 237 -35.08 54.00 -10.10
C LEU A 237 -35.51 54.51 -11.48
#